data_AF-A0A3P6S8C3-F1
#
_entry.id   AF-A0A3P6S8C3-F1
#
_cell.length_a   1.000
_cell.length_b   1.000
_cell.length_c   1.000
_cell.angle_alpha   90.00
_cell.angle_beta   90.00
_cell.angle_gamma   90.00
#
_symmetry.space_group_name_H-M   'P 1'
#
loop_
_entity.id
_entity.type
_entity.pdbx_description
1 polymer ?
#
loop_
_entity_poly.entity_id
_entity_poly.type
_entity_poly.pdbx_seq_one_letter_code
_entity_poly.pdbx_strand_id
1 'polypeptide(L)'
;IPLFFGNEEGSAGTRAVPTDDYIAVEIEHGRPKVTINLGEKPIVIPLNTPVNDNQWRQLSIERIGKVATVKLYAPNSDQVEEEKRASSEGNKSILNLHQTMSRLFVGGVPPGSKIANEIRNRDFEGDIEDLTLHGEPVGLWNAKSGGTVSVKGAPPRPRTKELMAQPGVSLDGEGYLVYKMGYWNPRTRAVITLQFLTFS
;
A
#
# COMPACT_ATOMS: atom_id res chain seq x y z
N ILE A 1 -4.08 1.15 10.02
CA ILE A 1 -4.94 1.49 8.87
C ILE A 1 -5.73 0.25 8.51
N PRO A 2 -7.07 0.32 8.46
CA PRO A 2 -7.92 -0.61 7.71
C PRO A 2 -7.53 -0.62 6.23
N LEU A 3 -7.04 -1.75 5.76
CA LEU A 3 -6.79 -2.03 4.36
C LEU A 3 -7.33 -3.43 4.07
N PHE A 4 -8.01 -3.60 2.94
CA PHE A 4 -8.43 -4.90 2.45
C PHE A 4 -8.08 -5.03 0.97
N PHE A 5 -7.36 -6.08 0.61
CA PHE A 5 -6.99 -6.40 -0.76
C PHE A 5 -7.30 -7.87 -1.04
N GLY A 6 -8.41 -8.14 -1.74
CA GLY A 6 -8.87 -9.51 -1.89
C GLY A 6 -10.23 -9.66 -2.54
N ASN A 7 -10.73 -10.89 -2.50
CA ASN A 7 -12.04 -11.25 -3.01
C ASN A 7 -13.12 -11.05 -1.94
N GLU A 8 -14.29 -10.58 -2.36
CA GLU A 8 -15.45 -10.53 -1.46
C GLU A 8 -15.97 -11.96 -1.18
N GLU A 9 -16.48 -12.20 0.03
CA GLU A 9 -17.01 -13.50 0.46
C GLU A 9 -18.12 -13.99 -0.46
N GLY A 10 -18.01 -15.24 -0.91
CA GLY A 10 -18.93 -15.87 -1.87
C GLY A 10 -18.60 -15.55 -3.33
N SER A 11 -17.47 -14.90 -3.61
CA SER A 11 -16.94 -14.73 -4.96
C SER A 11 -16.23 -15.99 -5.48
N ALA A 12 -15.80 -16.86 -4.56
CA ALA A 12 -15.19 -18.15 -4.82
C ALA A 12 -16.10 -19.10 -5.62
N GLY A 13 -15.47 -19.97 -6.43
CA GLY A 13 -16.13 -21.04 -7.17
C GLY A 13 -15.92 -20.98 -8.68
N THR A 14 -15.22 -19.96 -9.18
CA THR A 14 -14.78 -19.91 -10.57
C THR A 14 -13.35 -20.43 -10.71
N ARG A 15 -12.94 -20.77 -11.94
CA ARG A 15 -11.53 -21.13 -12.20
C ARG A 15 -10.56 -19.99 -11.87
N ALA A 16 -10.99 -18.74 -12.02
CA ALA A 16 -10.16 -17.56 -11.79
C ALA A 16 -10.13 -17.11 -10.32
N VAL A 17 -11.23 -17.34 -9.58
CA VAL A 17 -11.36 -17.11 -8.14
C VAL A 17 -11.75 -18.43 -7.49
N PRO A 18 -10.80 -19.35 -7.28
CA PRO A 18 -11.09 -20.65 -6.70
C PRO A 18 -11.45 -20.54 -5.21
N THR A 19 -10.96 -19.49 -4.54
CA THR A 19 -11.19 -19.21 -3.13
C THR A 19 -11.26 -17.72 -2.84
N ASP A 20 -11.84 -17.38 -1.69
CA ASP A 20 -11.98 -16.00 -1.22
C ASP A 20 -10.66 -15.51 -0.57
N ASP A 21 -9.60 -15.47 -1.37
CA ASP A 21 -8.26 -15.06 -0.93
C ASP A 21 -8.20 -13.54 -0.65
N TYR A 22 -7.47 -13.14 0.39
CA TYR A 22 -7.30 -11.73 0.74
C TYR A 22 -6.07 -11.46 1.61
N ILE A 23 -5.66 -10.19 1.63
CA ILE A 23 -4.76 -9.57 2.61
C ILE A 23 -5.54 -8.44 3.27
N ALA A 24 -5.50 -8.38 4.60
CA ALA A 24 -6.13 -7.32 5.37
C ALA A 24 -5.19 -6.77 6.44
N VAL A 25 -5.31 -5.47 6.71
CA VAL A 25 -4.65 -4.78 7.82
C VAL A 25 -5.74 -4.12 8.64
N GLU A 26 -5.67 -4.27 9.96
CA GLU A 26 -6.56 -3.64 10.92
C GLU A 26 -5.72 -2.95 12.01
N ILE A 27 -6.33 -2.00 12.74
CA ILE A 27 -5.78 -1.54 14.02
C ILE A 27 -6.73 -1.99 15.11
N GLU A 28 -6.27 -2.84 16.03
CA GLU A 28 -7.03 -3.28 17.20
C GLU A 28 -6.38 -2.73 18.47
N HIS A 29 -7.14 -2.01 19.29
CA HIS A 29 -6.64 -1.41 20.53
C HIS A 29 -5.35 -0.59 20.33
N GLY A 30 -5.30 0.17 19.23
CA GLY A 30 -4.15 0.99 18.85
C GLY A 30 -2.98 0.22 18.20
N ARG A 31 -3.07 -1.10 18.01
CA ARG A 31 -1.98 -1.93 17.46
C ARG A 31 -2.32 -2.50 16.09
N PRO A 32 -1.41 -2.47 15.11
CA PRO A 32 -1.65 -3.08 13.80
C PRO A 32 -1.80 -4.61 13.90
N LYS A 33 -2.68 -5.17 13.07
CA LYS A 33 -2.85 -6.61 12.89
C LYS A 33 -2.96 -6.89 11.39
N VAL A 34 -2.11 -7.78 10.88
CA VAL A 34 -2.14 -8.20 9.48
C VAL A 34 -2.74 -9.60 9.39
N THR A 35 -3.72 -9.80 8.52
CA THR A 35 -4.36 -11.08 8.27
C THR A 35 -4.21 -11.44 6.80
N ILE A 36 -3.77 -12.66 6.48
CA ILE A 36 -3.62 -13.13 5.11
C ILE A 36 -4.30 -14.49 4.97
N ASN A 37 -5.25 -14.60 4.05
CA ASN A 37 -5.87 -15.86 3.69
C ASN A 37 -5.59 -16.19 2.22
N LEU A 38 -5.03 -17.37 1.97
CA LEU A 38 -4.72 -17.89 0.63
C LEU A 38 -5.70 -19.00 0.21
N GLY A 39 -6.88 -19.03 0.82
CA GLY A 39 -7.95 -19.99 0.53
C GLY A 39 -7.98 -21.20 1.46
N GLU A 40 -7.35 -21.11 2.62
CA GLU A 40 -7.31 -22.12 3.68
C GLU A 40 -7.47 -21.40 5.04
N LYS A 41 -6.70 -21.78 6.06
CA LYS A 41 -6.67 -21.11 7.35
C LYS A 41 -5.86 -19.81 7.24
N PRO A 42 -6.42 -18.66 7.66
CA PRO A 42 -5.70 -17.39 7.62
C PRO A 42 -4.51 -17.38 8.57
N ILE A 43 -3.42 -16.72 8.17
CA ILE A 43 -2.37 -16.30 9.08
C ILE A 43 -2.72 -14.95 9.68
N VAL A 44 -2.51 -14.80 10.98
CA VAL A 44 -2.74 -13.56 11.72
C VAL A 44 -1.44 -13.15 12.38
N ILE A 45 -0.98 -11.92 12.08
CA ILE A 45 0.28 -11.34 12.55
C ILE A 45 -0.05 -10.06 13.32
N PRO A 46 -0.33 -10.16 14.63
CA PRO A 46 -0.55 -8.99 15.46
C PRO A 46 0.78 -8.32 15.78
N LEU A 47 0.87 -7.00 15.67
CA LEU A 47 1.99 -6.22 16.18
C LEU A 47 1.73 -5.81 17.64
N ASN A 48 2.81 -5.54 18.38
CA ASN A 48 2.75 -5.14 19.78
C ASN A 48 2.85 -3.62 19.96
N THR A 49 3.50 -2.93 19.03
CA THR A 49 3.71 -1.49 19.11
C THR A 49 2.40 -0.73 18.84
N PRO A 50 1.97 0.16 19.76
CA PRO A 50 0.83 1.04 19.52
C PRO A 50 1.20 2.13 18.50
N VAL A 51 0.23 2.52 17.67
CA VAL A 51 0.39 3.49 16.57
C VAL A 51 -0.61 4.64 16.64
N ASN A 52 -1.34 4.77 17.75
CA ASN A 52 -2.32 5.82 18.02
C ASN A 52 -1.70 7.01 18.77
N ASP A 53 -0.46 7.37 18.41
CA ASP A 53 0.36 8.44 19.02
C ASP A 53 0.41 9.72 18.16
N ASN A 54 -0.40 9.79 17.11
CA ASN A 54 -0.42 10.87 16.12
C ASN A 54 0.96 11.12 15.45
N GLN A 55 1.77 10.08 15.32
CA GLN A 55 3.02 10.12 14.57
C GLN A 55 2.91 9.31 13.28
N TRP A 56 3.52 9.82 12.22
CA TRP A 56 3.62 9.09 10.96
C TRP A 56 4.53 7.87 11.11
N ARG A 57 4.02 6.71 10.70
CA ARG A 57 4.72 5.43 10.75
C ARG A 57 4.52 4.71 9.42
N GLN A 58 5.54 4.00 8.97
CA GLN A 58 5.44 3.12 7.81
C GLN A 58 5.16 1.68 8.27
N LEU A 59 4.24 1.01 7.58
CA LEU A 59 3.99 -0.42 7.73
C LEU A 59 4.31 -1.10 6.40
N SER A 60 5.28 -2.00 6.39
CA SER A 60 5.65 -2.81 5.22
C SER A 60 5.19 -4.25 5.41
N ILE A 61 4.60 -4.82 4.37
CA ILE A 61 4.16 -6.21 4.32
C ILE A 61 4.78 -6.83 3.08
N GLU A 62 5.72 -7.75 3.28
CA GLU A 62 6.35 -8.52 2.22
C GLU A 62 5.90 -9.97 2.33
N ARG A 63 5.45 -10.57 1.22
CA ARG A 63 5.06 -11.98 1.19
C ARG A 63 5.75 -12.71 0.05
N ILE A 64 6.41 -13.81 0.38
CA ILE A 64 7.02 -14.72 -0.59
C ILE A 64 6.42 -16.12 -0.37
N GLY A 65 5.57 -16.53 -1.29
CA GLY A 65 4.81 -17.77 -1.16
C GLY A 65 3.98 -17.78 0.13
N LYS A 66 4.26 -18.73 1.03
CA LYS A 66 3.51 -18.88 2.29
C LYS A 66 3.97 -17.96 3.40
N VAL A 67 5.15 -17.36 3.25
CA VAL A 67 5.82 -16.62 4.30
C VAL A 67 5.54 -15.13 4.14
N ALA A 68 5.08 -14.50 5.21
CA ALA A 68 4.90 -13.06 5.28
C ALA A 68 5.80 -12.46 6.37
N THR A 69 6.44 -11.34 6.03
CA THR A 69 7.24 -10.51 6.94
C THR A 69 6.55 -9.16 7.04
N VAL A 70 6.24 -8.73 8.25
CA VAL A 70 5.62 -7.44 8.55
C VAL A 70 6.62 -6.61 9.33
N LYS A 71 6.92 -5.41 8.84
CA LYS A 71 7.81 -4.43 9.49
C LYS A 71 7.04 -3.17 9.80
N LEU A 72 7.11 -2.72 11.04
CA LEU A 72 6.66 -1.41 11.47
C LEU A 72 7.89 -0.55 11.76
N TYR A 73 7.90 0.63 11.15
CA TYR A 73 8.98 1.58 11.29
C TYR A 73 8.70 2.57 12.41
N ALA A 74 9.77 3.06 13.03
CA ALA A 74 9.72 4.08 14.06
C ALA A 74 9.12 5.38 13.50
N PRO A 75 8.52 6.22 14.35
CA PRO A 75 7.98 7.53 13.97
C PRO A 75 8.94 8.35 13.11
N ASN A 76 8.50 8.74 11.91
CA ASN A 76 9.26 9.59 11.00
C ASN A 76 10.72 9.11 10.82
N SER A 77 10.94 7.80 10.63
CA SER A 77 12.27 7.20 10.49
C SER A 77 12.23 5.96 9.58
N ASP A 78 13.36 5.62 8.98
CA ASP A 78 13.57 4.37 8.24
C ASP A 78 14.08 3.22 9.15
N GLN A 79 14.15 3.46 10.47
CA GLN A 79 14.48 2.44 11.46
C GLN A 79 13.28 1.52 11.71
N VAL A 80 13.49 0.20 11.59
CA VAL A 80 12.49 -0.80 11.97
C VAL A 80 12.36 -0.86 13.49
N GLU A 81 11.16 -0.62 14.01
CA GLU A 81 10.82 -0.68 15.44
C GLU A 81 10.31 -2.08 15.83
N GLU A 82 9.50 -2.70 14.98
CA GLU A 82 8.99 -4.06 15.18
C GLU A 82 9.01 -4.84 13.86
N GLU A 83 9.48 -6.09 13.90
CA GLU A 83 9.41 -7.04 12.79
C GLU A 83 8.79 -8.35 13.26
N LYS A 84 7.83 -8.88 12.50
CA LYS A 84 7.26 -10.20 12.71
C LYS A 84 7.20 -10.99 11.43
N ARG A 85 7.40 -12.30 11.53
CA ARG A 85 7.34 -13.24 10.41
C ARG A 85 6.41 -14.40 10.76
N ALA A 86 5.57 -14.77 9.82
CA ALA A 86 4.69 -15.94 9.93
C ALA A 86 4.59 -16.69 8.60
N SER A 87 4.18 -17.96 8.64
CA SER A 87 3.95 -18.78 7.46
C SER A 87 2.58 -19.44 7.53
N SER A 88 1.87 -19.55 6.40
CA SER A 88 0.65 -20.35 6.36
C SER A 88 0.95 -21.84 6.55
N GLU A 89 0.09 -22.52 7.33
CA GLU A 89 0.21 -23.95 7.65
C GLU A 89 -0.28 -24.86 6.51
N GLY A 90 -1.16 -24.35 5.65
CA GLY A 90 -1.79 -25.12 4.59
C GLY A 90 -0.93 -25.24 3.32
N ASN A 91 -1.48 -25.84 2.27
CA ASN A 91 -0.75 -26.12 1.04
C ASN A 91 -0.76 -24.97 0.02
N LYS A 92 -1.65 -24.00 0.17
CA LYS A 92 -1.78 -22.88 -0.76
C LYS A 92 -0.73 -21.80 -0.52
N SER A 93 -0.20 -21.25 -1.61
CA SER A 93 0.85 -20.20 -1.61
C SER A 93 0.55 -19.04 -2.57
N ILE A 94 -0.52 -19.14 -3.35
CA ILE A 94 -0.93 -18.15 -4.35
C ILE A 94 -2.07 -17.32 -3.76
N LEU A 95 -2.01 -16.00 -3.94
CA LEU A 95 -3.11 -15.08 -3.69
C LEU A 95 -3.86 -14.92 -5.02
N ASN A 96 -5.00 -15.60 -5.17
CA ASN A 96 -5.76 -15.59 -6.41
C ASN A 96 -6.67 -14.37 -6.46
N LEU A 97 -6.30 -13.38 -7.28
CA LEU A 97 -7.08 -12.17 -7.48
C LEU A 97 -7.61 -12.11 -8.91
N HIS A 98 -8.76 -11.49 -9.06
CA HIS A 98 -9.44 -11.30 -10.33
C HIS A 98 -9.73 -9.83 -10.58
N GLN A 99 -9.41 -9.38 -11.79
CA GLN A 99 -9.38 -7.97 -12.18
C GLN A 99 -10.70 -7.21 -11.95
N THR A 100 -11.83 -7.90 -12.06
CA THR A 100 -13.16 -7.27 -11.92
C THR A 100 -13.87 -7.62 -10.61
N MET A 101 -13.43 -8.65 -9.90
CA MET A 101 -14.10 -9.17 -8.70
C MET A 101 -13.37 -8.80 -7.42
N SER A 102 -12.04 -8.80 -7.43
CA SER A 102 -11.25 -8.37 -6.27
C SER A 102 -11.38 -6.86 -6.04
N ARG A 103 -11.16 -6.45 -4.80
CA ARG A 103 -11.24 -5.07 -4.34
C ARG A 103 -10.01 -4.70 -3.56
N LEU A 104 -9.60 -3.43 -3.69
CA LEU A 104 -8.67 -2.76 -2.80
C LEU A 104 -9.46 -1.67 -2.08
N PHE A 105 -9.58 -1.81 -0.77
CA PHE A 105 -10.17 -0.82 0.13
C PHE A 105 -9.08 -0.27 1.03
N VAL A 106 -9.03 1.06 1.18
CA VAL A 106 -8.01 1.78 1.95
C VAL A 106 -8.70 2.84 2.78
N GLY A 107 -8.43 2.88 4.08
CA GLY A 107 -9.04 3.86 5.00
C GLY A 107 -10.50 3.56 5.36
N GLY A 108 -11.10 2.51 4.78
CA GLY A 108 -12.41 2.04 5.17
C GLY A 108 -12.99 1.04 4.17
N VAL A 109 -13.96 0.25 4.62
CA VAL A 109 -14.66 -0.76 3.82
C VAL A 109 -16.09 -0.27 3.58
N PRO A 110 -16.52 -0.08 2.32
CA PRO A 110 -17.85 0.43 2.01
C PRO A 110 -18.98 -0.41 2.65
N PRO A 111 -20.09 0.22 3.08
CA PRO A 111 -21.27 -0.50 3.54
C PRO A 111 -21.79 -1.47 2.47
N GLY A 112 -22.15 -2.68 2.89
CA GLY A 112 -22.64 -3.73 2.00
C GLY A 112 -21.54 -4.59 1.35
N SER A 113 -20.26 -4.20 1.45
CA SER A 113 -19.16 -5.05 1.03
C SER A 113 -19.07 -6.32 1.88
N LYS A 114 -19.02 -7.47 1.21
CA LYS A 114 -18.91 -8.77 1.83
C LYS A 114 -17.45 -9.13 1.95
N ILE A 115 -16.80 -8.72 3.04
CA ILE A 115 -15.44 -9.17 3.36
C ILE A 115 -15.49 -10.21 4.47
N ALA A 116 -14.40 -10.98 4.60
CA ALA A 116 -14.26 -12.05 5.56
C ALA A 116 -14.65 -11.62 7.00
N ASN A 117 -15.45 -12.45 7.69
CA ASN A 117 -16.09 -12.13 8.97
C ASN A 117 -15.10 -11.91 10.14
N GLU A 118 -13.88 -12.42 10.02
CA GLU A 118 -12.79 -12.20 10.96
C GLU A 118 -12.22 -10.77 10.91
N ILE A 119 -12.48 -10.03 9.82
CA ILE A 119 -12.10 -8.63 9.66
C ILE A 119 -13.23 -7.77 10.24
N ARG A 120 -12.97 -7.20 11.40
CA ARG A 120 -13.96 -6.49 12.24
C ARG A 120 -13.90 -4.98 12.05
N ASN A 121 -12.71 -4.43 11.85
CA ASN A 121 -12.49 -2.99 11.77
C ASN A 121 -12.64 -2.51 10.34
N ARG A 122 -13.75 -1.82 10.09
CA ARG A 122 -14.16 -1.38 8.75
C ARG A 122 -14.00 0.12 8.52
N ASP A 123 -13.76 0.90 9.58
CA ASP A 123 -13.61 2.35 9.51
C ASP A 123 -12.25 2.79 10.04
N PHE A 124 -11.73 3.89 9.50
CA PHE A 124 -10.48 4.50 9.93
C PHE A 124 -10.66 5.96 10.26
N GLU A 125 -10.06 6.39 11.36
CA GLU A 125 -9.84 7.80 11.66
C GLU A 125 -8.33 8.04 11.77
N GLY A 126 -7.79 8.84 10.85
CA GLY A 126 -6.37 9.15 10.75
C GLY A 126 -5.98 9.49 9.32
N ASP A 127 -4.68 9.69 9.12
CA ASP A 127 -4.12 10.09 7.83
C ASP A 127 -3.39 8.91 7.17
N ILE A 128 -3.46 8.84 5.84
CA ILE A 128 -2.80 7.81 5.01
C ILE A 128 -2.09 8.51 3.86
N GLU A 129 -0.84 8.13 3.62
CA GLU A 129 -0.02 8.60 2.51
C GLU A 129 0.81 7.41 1.97
N ASP A 130 1.32 7.56 0.74
CA ASP A 130 2.40 6.73 0.19
C ASP A 130 2.09 5.22 0.15
N LEU A 131 0.86 4.88 -0.26
CA LEU A 131 0.50 3.49 -0.53
C LEU A 131 1.23 3.01 -1.79
N THR A 132 2.09 2.02 -1.63
CA THR A 132 2.75 1.33 -2.74
C THR A 132 2.36 -0.15 -2.75
N LEU A 133 2.14 -0.70 -3.94
CA LEU A 133 1.88 -2.12 -4.16
C LEU A 133 2.89 -2.64 -5.18
N HIS A 134 3.72 -3.61 -4.78
CA HIS A 134 4.78 -4.16 -5.62
C HIS A 134 5.76 -3.10 -6.15
N GLY A 135 5.99 -2.03 -5.40
CA GLY A 135 6.85 -0.91 -5.79
C GLY A 135 6.13 0.20 -6.57
N GLU A 136 4.91 -0.06 -7.04
CA GLU A 136 4.12 0.91 -7.80
C GLU A 136 3.27 1.79 -6.87
N PRO A 137 3.35 3.12 -6.97
CA PRO A 137 2.48 4.01 -6.22
C PRO A 137 1.00 3.84 -6.60
N VAL A 138 0.16 3.73 -5.58
CA VAL A 138 -1.31 3.68 -5.73
C VAL A 138 -1.89 5.03 -5.35
N GLY A 139 -2.46 5.73 -6.35
CA GLY A 139 -3.09 7.02 -6.13
C GLY A 139 -4.33 6.92 -5.25
N LEU A 140 -4.24 7.36 -3.99
CA LEU A 140 -5.36 7.36 -3.04
C LEU A 140 -6.54 8.23 -3.50
N TRP A 141 -6.28 9.23 -4.35
CA TRP A 141 -7.31 10.10 -4.95
C TRP A 141 -7.89 9.55 -6.26
N ASN A 142 -7.39 8.43 -6.77
CA ASN A 142 -7.85 7.79 -8.00
C ASN A 142 -8.76 6.58 -7.69
N ALA A 143 -9.75 6.79 -6.83
CA ALA A 143 -10.66 5.72 -6.41
C ALA A 143 -11.70 5.42 -7.49
N LYS A 144 -11.90 4.13 -7.80
CA LYS A 144 -12.92 3.66 -8.75
C LYS A 144 -14.36 3.90 -8.27
N SER A 145 -14.60 3.79 -6.96
CA SER A 145 -15.90 3.95 -6.32
C SER A 145 -15.74 4.19 -4.81
N GLY A 146 -16.58 5.02 -4.19
CA GLY A 146 -16.61 5.20 -2.73
C GLY A 146 -15.51 6.10 -2.14
N GLY A 147 -14.54 6.57 -2.94
CA GLY A 147 -13.37 7.33 -2.46
C GLY A 147 -13.62 8.80 -2.09
N THR A 148 -14.83 9.17 -1.67
CA THR A 148 -15.13 10.56 -1.28
C THR A 148 -16.19 10.67 -0.18
N VAL A 149 -16.40 9.60 0.60
CA VAL A 149 -17.23 9.71 1.80
C VAL A 149 -16.29 10.00 2.97
N SER A 150 -16.40 11.20 3.54
CA SER A 150 -15.69 11.61 4.77
C SER A 150 -14.15 11.62 4.71
N VAL A 151 -13.57 11.68 3.52
CA VAL A 151 -12.11 11.89 3.33
C VAL A 151 -11.80 13.36 3.05
N LYS A 152 -10.71 13.85 3.62
CA LYS A 152 -10.16 15.20 3.42
C LYS A 152 -8.64 15.12 3.35
N GLY A 153 -8.01 16.17 2.82
CA GLY A 153 -6.55 16.29 2.86
C GLY A 153 -6.03 16.42 4.29
N ALA A 154 -4.80 15.95 4.51
CA ALA A 154 -4.08 16.01 5.77
C ALA A 154 -2.88 16.96 5.67
N PRO A 155 -2.37 17.48 6.80
CA PRO A 155 -1.05 18.12 6.83
C PRO A 155 0.03 17.17 6.29
N PRO A 156 0.98 17.64 5.47
CA PRO A 156 2.05 16.80 4.96
C PRO A 156 2.85 16.16 6.09
N ARG A 157 3.27 14.90 5.91
CA ARG A 157 4.15 14.24 6.86
C ARG A 157 5.46 15.02 7.05
N PRO A 158 6.00 15.12 8.29
CA PRO A 158 7.33 15.67 8.50
C PRO A 158 8.33 14.89 7.65
N ARG A 159 9.22 15.59 6.94
CA ARG A 159 10.28 14.93 6.18
C ARG A 159 11.19 14.18 7.15
N THR A 160 11.35 12.88 6.95
CA THR A 160 12.44 12.10 7.53
C THR A 160 13.75 12.81 7.20
N LYS A 161 14.65 12.98 8.17
CA LYS A 161 15.94 13.66 7.96
C LYS A 161 16.82 12.99 6.87
N GLU A 162 16.48 11.78 6.43
CA GLU A 162 17.27 10.95 5.50
C GLU A 162 16.74 10.92 4.06
N LEU A 163 15.44 11.16 3.82
CA LEU A 163 14.96 11.51 2.48
C LEU A 163 15.17 13.01 2.26
N MET A 164 16.43 13.41 2.09
CA MET A 164 16.70 14.53 1.20
C MET A 164 16.24 14.09 -0.19
N ALA A 165 14.96 14.34 -0.51
CA ALA A 165 14.46 14.21 -1.86
C ALA A 165 15.46 14.92 -2.77
N GLN A 166 16.21 14.15 -3.55
CA GLN A 166 17.10 14.76 -4.53
C GLN A 166 16.20 15.54 -5.47
N PRO A 167 16.43 16.85 -5.67
CA PRO A 167 15.62 17.62 -6.58
C PRO A 167 15.70 16.97 -7.96
N GLY A 168 14.56 16.49 -8.45
CA GLY A 168 14.49 15.69 -9.66
C GLY A 168 13.06 15.32 -9.99
N VAL A 169 12.88 14.78 -11.19
CA VAL A 169 11.61 14.20 -11.62
C VAL A 169 11.84 12.72 -11.86
N SER A 170 10.97 11.88 -11.30
CA SER A 170 10.94 10.45 -11.63
C SER A 170 10.05 10.23 -12.85
N LEU A 171 10.50 9.38 -13.76
CA LEU A 171 9.74 8.96 -14.94
C LEU A 171 9.47 7.45 -14.80
N ASP A 172 8.20 7.07 -14.87
CA ASP A 172 7.73 5.67 -14.81
C ASP A 172 7.85 4.93 -16.14
N GLY A 173 8.21 5.62 -17.22
CA GLY A 173 8.34 5.07 -18.57
C GLY A 173 7.09 5.20 -19.44
N GLU A 174 5.96 5.69 -18.91
CA GLU A 174 4.72 5.90 -19.68
C GLU A 174 4.57 7.33 -20.23
N GLY A 175 5.57 8.19 -20.02
CA GLY A 175 5.48 9.60 -20.37
C GLY A 175 6.81 10.27 -20.71
N TYR A 176 6.74 11.59 -20.89
CA TYR A 176 7.88 12.45 -21.17
C TYR A 176 7.67 13.85 -20.59
N LEU A 177 8.78 14.56 -20.36
CA LEU A 177 8.77 15.96 -19.96
C LEU A 177 9.10 16.83 -21.16
N VAL A 178 8.31 17.88 -21.38
CA VAL A 178 8.60 18.90 -22.39
C VAL A 178 9.13 20.15 -21.70
N TYR A 179 10.41 20.44 -21.93
CA TYR A 179 10.99 21.71 -21.51
C TYR A 179 11.00 22.68 -22.69
N LYS A 180 10.23 23.78 -22.60
CA LYS A 180 10.27 24.85 -23.60
C LYS A 180 11.48 25.74 -23.34
N MET A 181 12.52 25.61 -24.16
CA MET A 181 13.51 26.68 -24.28
C MET A 181 12.83 27.93 -24.86
N GLY A 182 13.21 29.11 -24.36
CA GLY A 182 12.84 30.40 -24.98
C GLY A 182 13.44 30.55 -26.38
N TYR A 183 13.57 31.79 -26.88
CA TYR A 183 14.19 32.04 -28.19
C TYR A 183 15.59 31.41 -28.27
N TRP A 184 15.70 30.32 -29.01
CA TRP A 184 16.92 29.55 -29.16
C TRP A 184 17.56 29.87 -30.51
N ASN A 185 18.82 30.31 -30.49
CA ASN A 185 19.63 30.48 -31.69
C ASN A 185 20.57 29.27 -31.86
N PRO A 186 20.31 28.35 -32.82
CA PRO A 186 21.11 27.15 -33.03
C PRO A 186 22.57 27.44 -33.44
N ARG A 187 22.89 28.68 -33.85
CA ARG A 187 24.24 29.11 -34.23
C ARG A 187 25.11 29.51 -33.04
N THR A 188 24.54 29.60 -31.84
CA THR A 188 25.26 29.93 -30.61
C THR A 188 25.49 28.67 -29.77
N ARG A 189 26.55 28.65 -28.97
CA ARG A 189 26.89 27.50 -28.12
C ARG A 189 25.76 27.27 -27.11
N ALA A 190 25.24 26.04 -27.07
CA ALA A 190 24.38 25.55 -26.01
C ALA A 190 25.15 24.55 -25.13
N VAL A 191 24.90 24.58 -23.82
CA VAL A 191 25.42 23.60 -22.86
C VAL A 191 24.21 23.03 -22.13
N ILE A 192 24.05 21.71 -22.21
CA ILE A 192 22.99 20.97 -21.53
C ILE A 192 23.67 20.04 -20.54
N THR A 193 23.28 20.15 -19.27
CA THR A 193 23.78 19.30 -18.19
C THR A 193 22.59 18.61 -17.53
N LEU A 194 22.65 17.29 -17.40
CA LEU A 194 21.62 16.49 -16.76
C LEU A 194 22.27 15.38 -15.93
N GLN A 195 21.63 15.05 -14.82
CA GLN A 195 21.98 13.91 -13.96
C GLN A 195 20.75 12.99 -13.92
N PHE A 196 20.95 11.69 -14.07
CA PHE A 196 19.87 10.71 -14.02
C PHE A 196 20.35 9.44 -13.32
N LEU A 197 19.39 8.73 -12.73
CA LEU A 197 19.54 7.40 -12.17
C LEU A 197 18.59 6.48 -12.96
N THR A 198 19.08 5.34 -13.44
CA THR A 198 18.28 4.35 -14.17
C THR A 198 18.70 2.93 -13.78
N PHE A 199 17.74 2.00 -13.83
CA PHE A 199 17.96 0.55 -13.65
C PHE A 199 17.61 -0.24 -14.92
N SER A 200 17.38 0.47 -16.03
CA SER A 200 17.03 -0.06 -17.37
C SER A 200 18.07 -1.02 -17.93
#